data_AF-A0A8H7ZAD4-F1
#
_entry.id   AF-A0A8H7ZAD4-F1
#
_cell.length_a   1.000
_cell.length_b   1.000
_cell.length_c   1.000
_cell.angle_alpha   90.00
_cell.angle_beta   90.00
_cell.angle_gamma   90.00
#
_symmetry.space_group_name_H-M   'P 1'
#
loop_
_entity.id
_entity.type
_entity.pdbx_description
1 polymer ?
#
loop_
_entity_poly.entity_id
_entity_poly.type
_entity_poly.pdbx_seq_one_letter_code
_entity_poly.pdbx_strand_id
1 'polypeptide(L)'
;MSDRFGDAFDNLPMKRKGPGSELMNKFEVIKKDFGHSNDPTIFELPLNMNAPHAKPEYFDDEERIVLLSSEDLQSVFEPVVEQILSLVREQIQDARKATGHRINRIILVGGFGDSEYLRRKFRSSFESMDIAVTVPDKPQATIVQGAALRGLEGIRSTTKKCRRHYGFRWGLPFRDGIDAESEAFIDVYTGEKMVGGIMKWMICKGEKYSENYTCMVPVARTHYQFNSLKRQVTLYACDLTDAPERGNPDCYVVGEIEVNFSNADLNEFPSKYIDGWRVYLLKYTLKVIFGAQDGVLKFEAASQGKTIGRTSINFNTIKYY
;
A
#
# COMPACT_ATOMS: atom_id res chain seq x y z
N MET A 1 -11.52 -1.17 -30.46
CA MET A 1 -11.70 -0.06 -31.42
C MET A 1 -10.57 -0.04 -32.44
N SER A 2 -9.30 0.07 -32.02
CA SER A 2 -8.15 -0.05 -32.94
C SER A 2 -8.18 -1.34 -33.75
N ASP A 3 -8.54 -2.47 -33.14
CA ASP A 3 -8.67 -3.75 -33.88
C ASP A 3 -9.74 -3.72 -35.00
N ARG A 4 -10.77 -2.89 -34.87
CA ARG A 4 -11.88 -2.79 -35.84
C ARG A 4 -11.63 -1.76 -36.93
N PHE A 5 -10.99 -0.65 -36.57
CA PHE A 5 -10.93 0.55 -37.41
C PHE A 5 -9.51 1.00 -37.73
N GLY A 6 -8.49 0.41 -37.10
CA GLY A 6 -7.08 0.72 -37.29
C GLY A 6 -6.79 2.22 -37.25
N ASP A 7 -6.05 2.68 -38.25
CA ASP A 7 -5.66 4.07 -38.46
C ASP A 7 -6.84 5.06 -38.48
N ALA A 8 -8.04 4.64 -38.90
CA ALA A 8 -9.22 5.50 -38.90
C ALA A 8 -9.64 5.92 -37.48
N PHE A 9 -9.39 5.06 -36.48
CA PHE A 9 -9.59 5.37 -35.06
C PHE A 9 -8.30 5.90 -34.42
N ASP A 10 -7.15 5.30 -34.74
CA ASP A 10 -5.88 5.60 -34.07
C ASP A 10 -5.39 7.02 -34.34
N ASN A 11 -5.66 7.57 -35.52
CA ASN A 11 -5.31 8.94 -35.89
C ASN A 11 -6.32 10.01 -35.41
N LEU A 12 -7.43 9.62 -34.75
CA LEU A 12 -8.39 10.59 -34.23
C LEU A 12 -7.78 11.44 -33.10
N PRO A 13 -8.08 12.75 -33.04
CA PRO A 13 -7.68 13.60 -31.93
C PRO A 13 -8.23 13.10 -30.59
N MET A 14 -7.44 13.21 -29.51
CA MET A 14 -7.84 12.76 -28.17
C MET A 14 -9.13 13.43 -27.65
N LYS A 15 -9.42 14.66 -28.06
CA LYS A 15 -10.71 15.33 -27.74
C LYS A 15 -11.95 14.56 -28.22
N ARG A 16 -11.80 13.61 -29.16
CA ARG A 16 -12.90 12.82 -29.74
C ARG A 16 -12.99 11.41 -29.17
N LYS A 17 -11.88 10.85 -28.67
CA LYS A 17 -11.80 9.45 -28.21
C LYS A 17 -11.28 9.25 -26.79
N GLY A 18 -10.72 10.29 -26.18
CA GLY A 18 -10.15 10.25 -24.84
C GLY A 18 -11.17 10.60 -23.75
N PRO A 19 -10.74 10.59 -22.47
CA PRO A 19 -11.60 10.96 -21.34
C PRO A 19 -12.27 12.33 -21.53
N GLY A 20 -13.57 12.40 -21.24
CA GLY A 20 -14.37 13.62 -21.39
C GLY A 20 -14.91 13.88 -22.81
N SER A 21 -14.51 13.08 -23.81
CA SER A 21 -15.12 13.13 -25.14
C SER A 21 -16.56 12.61 -25.13
N GLU A 22 -17.34 12.98 -26.14
CA GLU A 22 -18.70 12.47 -26.33
C GLU A 22 -18.74 10.94 -26.39
N LEU A 23 -17.80 10.34 -27.14
CA LEU A 23 -17.61 8.89 -27.21
C LEU A 23 -17.49 8.26 -25.82
N MET A 24 -16.54 8.76 -25.00
CA MET A 24 -16.27 8.18 -23.69
C MET A 24 -17.38 8.45 -22.68
N ASN A 25 -18.07 9.60 -22.78
CA ASN A 25 -19.22 9.89 -21.94
C ASN A 25 -20.40 8.95 -22.26
N LYS A 26 -20.66 8.67 -23.54
CA LYS A 26 -21.67 7.70 -23.97
C LYS A 26 -21.28 6.28 -23.59
N PHE A 27 -20.01 5.91 -23.75
CA PHE A 27 -19.49 4.61 -23.32
C PHE A 27 -19.63 4.40 -21.82
N GLU A 28 -19.44 5.44 -21.00
CA GLU A 28 -19.65 5.36 -19.55
C GLU A 28 -21.10 5.03 -19.18
N VAL A 29 -22.07 5.56 -19.93
CA VAL A 29 -23.50 5.21 -19.76
C VAL A 29 -23.74 3.76 -20.16
N ILE A 30 -23.28 3.36 -21.35
CA ILE A 30 -23.42 1.97 -21.84
C ILE A 30 -22.80 0.97 -20.87
N LYS A 31 -21.62 1.27 -20.32
CA LYS A 31 -20.93 0.42 -19.33
C LYS A 31 -21.77 0.18 -18.07
N LYS A 32 -22.56 1.17 -17.65
CA LYS A 32 -23.43 1.04 -16.47
C LYS A 32 -24.67 0.21 -16.79
N ASP A 33 -25.26 0.44 -17.95
CA ASP A 33 -26.57 -0.10 -18.31
C ASP A 33 -26.50 -1.51 -18.95
N PHE A 34 -25.36 -1.90 -19.55
CA PHE A 34 -25.28 -3.23 -20.17
C PHE A 34 -25.38 -4.35 -19.12
N GLY A 35 -26.06 -5.44 -19.49
CA GLY A 35 -26.30 -6.59 -18.61
C GLY A 35 -27.68 -6.62 -17.93
N HIS A 36 -28.55 -5.62 -18.16
CA HIS A 36 -29.94 -5.65 -17.68
C HIS A 36 -30.81 -6.72 -18.37
N SER A 37 -30.61 -6.96 -19.67
CA SER A 37 -31.26 -8.04 -20.41
C SER A 37 -30.22 -9.05 -20.90
N ASN A 38 -30.69 -10.26 -21.18
CA ASN A 38 -29.95 -11.26 -21.95
C ASN A 38 -30.28 -11.17 -23.46
N ASP A 39 -31.17 -10.26 -23.85
CA ASP A 39 -31.52 -10.04 -25.24
C ASP A 39 -30.35 -9.36 -25.97
N PRO A 40 -30.03 -9.80 -27.20
CA PRO A 40 -29.03 -9.12 -28.02
C PRO A 40 -29.39 -7.65 -28.18
N THR A 41 -28.57 -6.79 -27.58
CA THR A 41 -28.74 -5.34 -27.64
C THR A 41 -27.56 -4.74 -28.40
N ILE A 42 -27.85 -3.83 -29.33
CA ILE A 42 -26.85 -3.01 -30.02
C ILE A 42 -26.81 -1.64 -29.33
N PHE A 43 -25.62 -1.21 -28.98
CA PHE A 43 -25.33 0.06 -28.34
C PHE A 43 -24.64 1.00 -29.33
N GLU A 44 -25.11 2.23 -29.36
CA GLU A 44 -24.64 3.25 -30.29
C GLU A 44 -23.65 4.21 -29.61
N LEU A 45 -22.49 4.35 -30.24
CA LEU A 45 -21.41 5.23 -29.83
C LEU A 45 -21.13 6.27 -30.91
N PRO A 46 -21.53 7.55 -30.70
CA PRO A 46 -21.21 8.62 -31.64
C PRO A 46 -19.70 8.74 -31.82
N LEU A 47 -19.23 8.54 -33.04
CA LEU A 47 -17.83 8.71 -33.39
C LEU A 47 -17.69 9.06 -34.85
N ASN A 48 -17.64 10.35 -35.14
CA ASN A 48 -17.39 10.79 -36.49
C ASN A 48 -15.95 10.44 -36.91
N MET A 49 -15.81 9.47 -37.80
CA MET A 49 -14.56 9.04 -38.40
C MET A 49 -14.80 8.67 -39.85
N ASN A 50 -13.75 8.76 -40.66
CA ASN A 50 -13.77 8.27 -42.04
C ASN A 50 -13.24 6.84 -42.05
N ALA A 51 -14.15 5.86 -42.10
CA ALA A 51 -13.82 4.44 -42.03
C ALA A 51 -14.41 3.69 -43.24
N PRO A 52 -13.91 3.92 -44.46
CA PRO A 52 -14.52 3.45 -45.72
C PRO A 52 -14.50 1.91 -45.88
N HIS A 53 -13.72 1.22 -45.06
CA HIS A 53 -13.61 -0.24 -45.03
C HIS A 53 -14.21 -0.87 -43.77
N ALA A 54 -14.86 -0.07 -42.92
CA ALA A 54 -15.55 -0.61 -41.75
C ALA A 54 -16.70 -1.51 -42.19
N LYS A 55 -16.89 -2.62 -41.46
CA LYS A 55 -18.03 -3.48 -41.70
C LYS A 55 -19.30 -2.80 -41.18
N PRO A 56 -20.45 -2.90 -41.89
CA PRO A 56 -21.72 -2.30 -41.46
C PRO A 56 -22.20 -2.80 -40.08
N GLU A 57 -21.78 -4.00 -39.67
CA GLU A 57 -22.06 -4.55 -38.33
C GLU A 57 -21.38 -3.77 -37.18
N TYR A 58 -20.36 -2.96 -37.47
CA TYR A 58 -19.58 -2.21 -36.47
C TYR A 58 -19.65 -0.69 -36.64
N PHE A 59 -20.03 -0.19 -37.82
CA PHE A 59 -20.07 1.23 -38.08
C PHE A 59 -21.16 1.59 -39.09
N ASP A 60 -22.03 2.51 -38.67
CA ASP A 60 -22.96 3.20 -39.54
C ASP A 60 -22.24 4.42 -40.14
N ASP A 61 -21.94 4.38 -41.44
CA ASP A 61 -21.22 5.46 -42.13
C ASP A 61 -22.11 6.69 -42.40
N GLU A 62 -23.42 6.49 -42.53
CA GLU A 62 -24.39 7.57 -42.77
C GLU A 62 -24.56 8.41 -41.51
N GLU A 63 -24.82 7.75 -40.37
CA GLU A 63 -25.04 8.41 -39.08
C GLU A 63 -23.73 8.66 -38.30
N ARG A 64 -22.61 8.10 -38.77
CA ARG A 64 -21.28 8.21 -38.13
C ARG A 64 -21.27 7.65 -36.70
N ILE A 65 -21.87 6.47 -36.53
CA ILE A 65 -22.06 5.80 -35.24
C ILE A 65 -21.30 4.47 -35.22
N VAL A 66 -20.56 4.22 -34.15
CA VAL A 66 -20.00 2.89 -33.87
C VAL A 66 -21.06 2.04 -33.18
N LEU A 67 -21.25 0.83 -33.70
CA LEU A 67 -22.19 -0.16 -33.16
C LEU A 67 -21.42 -1.17 -32.30
N LEU A 68 -21.86 -1.35 -31.06
CA LEU A 68 -21.34 -2.34 -30.12
C LEU A 68 -22.44 -3.33 -29.76
N SER A 69 -22.21 -4.62 -29.99
CA SER A 69 -23.12 -5.65 -29.50
C SER A 69 -22.93 -5.91 -28.00
N SER A 70 -23.86 -6.66 -27.40
CA SER A 70 -23.73 -7.11 -26.02
C SER A 70 -22.54 -8.06 -25.84
N GLU A 71 -22.25 -8.88 -26.86
CA GLU A 71 -21.09 -9.77 -26.92
C GLU A 71 -19.79 -8.98 -26.99
N ASP A 72 -19.77 -7.84 -27.70
CA ASP A 72 -18.61 -6.96 -27.77
C ASP A 72 -18.26 -6.42 -26.38
N LEU A 73 -19.26 -5.86 -25.68
CA LEU A 73 -19.08 -5.38 -24.32
C LEU A 73 -18.66 -6.53 -23.40
N GLN A 74 -19.33 -7.69 -23.47
CA GLN A 74 -18.95 -8.84 -22.68
C GLN A 74 -17.49 -9.24 -22.91
N SER A 75 -17.02 -9.30 -24.16
CA SER A 75 -15.62 -9.67 -24.47
C SER A 75 -14.61 -8.71 -23.87
N VAL A 76 -14.96 -7.42 -23.74
CA VAL A 76 -14.12 -6.39 -23.12
C VAL A 76 -14.15 -6.48 -21.59
N PHE A 77 -15.32 -6.71 -21.00
CA PHE A 77 -15.50 -6.66 -19.55
C PHE A 77 -15.20 -7.99 -18.85
N GLU A 78 -15.48 -9.14 -19.47
CA GLU A 78 -15.32 -10.47 -18.88
C GLU A 78 -13.91 -10.71 -18.30
N PRO A 79 -12.80 -10.43 -19.00
CA PRO A 79 -11.47 -10.68 -18.45
C PRO A 79 -11.17 -9.86 -17.20
N VAL A 80 -11.65 -8.61 -17.16
CA VAL A 80 -11.46 -7.70 -16.01
C VAL A 80 -12.33 -8.14 -14.85
N VAL A 81 -13.59 -8.50 -15.12
CA VAL A 81 -14.52 -8.96 -14.08
C VAL A 81 -14.05 -10.28 -13.46
N GLU A 82 -13.58 -11.25 -14.25
CA GLU A 82 -13.06 -12.51 -13.72
C GLU A 82 -11.81 -12.32 -12.85
N GLN A 83 -10.92 -11.39 -13.21
CA GLN A 83 -9.78 -11.01 -12.34
C GLN A 83 -10.27 -10.45 -11.00
N ILE A 84 -11.26 -9.56 -11.02
CA ILE A 84 -11.87 -9.01 -9.79
C ILE A 84 -12.47 -10.13 -8.94
N LEU A 85 -13.24 -11.03 -9.55
CA LEU A 85 -13.85 -12.17 -8.85
C LEU A 85 -12.79 -13.09 -8.23
N SER A 86 -11.69 -13.37 -8.95
CA SER A 86 -10.56 -14.17 -8.45
C SER A 86 -9.94 -13.53 -7.20
N LEU A 87 -9.64 -12.23 -7.25
CA LEU A 87 -9.07 -11.51 -6.10
C LEU A 87 -10.00 -11.51 -4.90
N VAL A 88 -11.32 -11.39 -5.11
CA VAL A 88 -12.30 -11.47 -4.02
C VAL A 88 -12.34 -12.89 -3.43
N ARG A 89 -12.28 -13.95 -4.25
CA ARG A 89 -12.20 -15.34 -3.77
C ARG A 89 -10.96 -15.58 -2.92
N GLU A 90 -9.80 -15.09 -3.35
CA GLU A 90 -8.55 -15.15 -2.58
C GLU A 90 -8.68 -14.44 -1.23
N GLN A 91 -9.22 -13.21 -1.22
CA GLN A 91 -9.42 -12.46 0.02
C GLN A 91 -10.39 -13.15 0.99
N ILE A 92 -11.45 -13.80 0.49
CA ILE A 92 -12.36 -14.60 1.32
C ILE A 92 -11.62 -15.77 1.96
N GLN A 93 -10.80 -16.49 1.19
CA GLN A 93 -10.01 -17.61 1.69
C GLN A 93 -8.99 -17.17 2.74
N ASP A 94 -8.27 -16.08 2.48
CA ASP A 94 -7.27 -15.54 3.39
C ASP A 94 -7.90 -15.03 4.69
N ALA A 95 -9.04 -14.34 4.60
CA ALA A 95 -9.78 -13.90 5.78
C ALA A 95 -10.27 -15.10 6.62
N ARG A 96 -10.76 -16.16 5.97
CA ARG A 96 -11.18 -17.39 6.65
C ARG A 96 -10.00 -18.10 7.33
N LYS A 97 -8.84 -18.22 6.66
CA LYS A 97 -7.62 -18.79 7.25
C LYS A 97 -7.13 -17.97 8.44
N ALA A 98 -7.13 -16.65 8.34
CA ALA A 98 -6.59 -15.75 9.36
C ALA A 98 -7.50 -15.58 10.59
N THR A 99 -8.81 -15.74 10.42
CA THR A 99 -9.78 -15.46 11.50
C THR A 99 -10.56 -16.69 11.96
N GLY A 100 -10.61 -17.76 11.18
CA GLY A 100 -11.53 -18.89 11.39
C GLY A 100 -13.00 -18.57 11.11
N HIS A 101 -13.34 -17.32 10.76
CA HIS A 101 -14.73 -16.90 10.56
C HIS A 101 -15.12 -16.98 9.09
N ARG A 102 -16.40 -17.23 8.83
CA ARG A 102 -16.99 -17.13 7.48
C ARG A 102 -17.28 -15.68 7.13
N ILE A 103 -16.99 -15.31 5.89
CA ILE A 103 -17.52 -14.09 5.29
C ILE A 103 -18.98 -14.36 4.94
N ASN A 104 -19.89 -13.45 5.31
CA ASN A 104 -21.32 -13.60 5.08
C ASN A 104 -21.90 -12.48 4.19
N ARG A 105 -21.11 -11.46 3.86
CA ARG A 105 -21.56 -10.31 3.07
C ARG A 105 -20.42 -9.69 2.27
N ILE A 106 -20.74 -9.29 1.04
CA ILE A 106 -19.95 -8.40 0.19
C ILE A 106 -20.78 -7.14 -0.04
N ILE A 107 -20.18 -5.97 0.13
CA ILE A 107 -20.81 -4.68 -0.18
C ILE A 107 -20.07 -4.05 -1.35
N LEU A 108 -20.73 -3.94 -2.50
CA LEU A 108 -20.14 -3.38 -3.72
C LEU A 108 -20.32 -1.86 -3.73
N VAL A 109 -19.23 -1.12 -3.59
CA VAL A 109 -19.20 0.35 -3.53
C VAL A 109 -18.31 0.93 -4.63
N GLY A 110 -18.43 2.23 -4.89
CA GLY A 110 -17.68 2.93 -5.95
C GLY A 110 -18.38 2.90 -7.31
N GLY A 111 -17.91 3.70 -8.26
CA GLY A 111 -18.61 3.94 -9.53
C GLY A 111 -18.75 2.72 -10.43
N PHE A 112 -17.83 1.75 -10.37
CA PHE A 112 -17.99 0.52 -11.15
C PHE A 112 -19.04 -0.43 -10.55
N GLY A 113 -19.39 -0.24 -9.27
CA GLY A 113 -20.52 -0.92 -8.64
C GLY A 113 -21.87 -0.55 -9.26
N ASP A 114 -21.93 0.45 -10.14
CA ASP A 114 -23.13 0.78 -10.93
C ASP A 114 -23.33 -0.10 -12.16
N SER A 115 -22.33 -0.90 -12.58
CA SER A 115 -22.46 -1.79 -13.73
C SER A 115 -23.35 -3.00 -13.40
N GLU A 116 -24.47 -3.16 -14.10
CA GLU A 116 -25.36 -4.31 -13.88
C GLU A 116 -24.67 -5.65 -14.19
N TYR A 117 -23.85 -5.69 -15.24
CA TYR A 117 -23.04 -6.85 -15.56
C TYR A 117 -22.16 -7.30 -14.38
N LEU A 118 -21.45 -6.35 -13.75
CA LEU A 118 -20.62 -6.62 -12.57
C LEU A 118 -21.47 -7.16 -11.41
N ARG A 119 -22.61 -6.52 -11.13
CA ARG A 119 -23.53 -6.92 -10.05
C ARG A 119 -24.00 -8.36 -10.23
N ARG A 120 -24.44 -8.72 -11.43
CA ARG A 120 -24.88 -10.08 -11.77
C ARG A 120 -23.77 -11.10 -11.58
N LYS A 121 -22.56 -10.80 -12.09
CA LYS A 121 -21.39 -11.68 -11.94
C LYS A 121 -21.01 -11.91 -10.48
N PHE A 122 -21.07 -10.88 -9.64
CA PHE A 122 -20.86 -11.00 -8.20
C PHE A 122 -21.94 -11.86 -7.52
N ARG A 123 -23.22 -11.60 -7.79
CA ARG A 123 -24.34 -12.39 -7.23
C ARG A 123 -24.20 -13.87 -7.58
N SER A 124 -24.06 -14.19 -8.87
CA SER A 124 -23.89 -15.57 -9.33
C SER A 124 -22.65 -16.25 -8.73
N SER A 125 -21.57 -15.51 -8.53
CA SER A 125 -20.33 -16.07 -7.98
C SER A 125 -20.39 -16.32 -6.48
N PHE A 126 -21.02 -15.44 -5.70
CA PHE A 126 -20.88 -15.43 -4.24
C PHE A 126 -22.14 -15.78 -3.46
N GLU A 127 -23.34 -15.57 -3.99
CA GLU A 127 -24.58 -15.93 -3.29
C GLU A 127 -24.73 -17.45 -3.16
N SER A 128 -24.22 -18.20 -4.14
CA SER A 128 -24.12 -19.67 -4.08
C SER A 128 -23.20 -20.17 -2.96
N MET A 129 -22.36 -19.30 -2.39
CA MET A 129 -21.49 -19.57 -1.24
C MET A 129 -22.08 -19.09 0.10
N ASP A 130 -23.38 -18.76 0.18
CA ASP A 130 -24.03 -18.16 1.36
C ASP A 130 -23.43 -16.79 1.75
N ILE A 131 -22.99 -16.01 0.75
CA ILE A 131 -22.48 -14.65 0.92
C ILE A 131 -23.45 -13.66 0.29
N ALA A 132 -24.10 -12.83 1.11
CA ALA A 132 -25.03 -11.82 0.63
C ALA A 132 -24.29 -10.72 -0.14
N VAL A 133 -24.67 -10.47 -1.39
CA VAL A 133 -24.12 -9.36 -2.19
C VAL A 133 -25.04 -8.15 -2.10
N THR A 134 -24.58 -7.10 -1.43
CA THR A 134 -25.32 -5.84 -1.25
C THR A 134 -24.73 -4.76 -2.12
N VAL A 135 -25.57 -4.07 -2.88
CA VAL A 135 -25.19 -2.90 -3.66
C VAL A 135 -26.02 -1.73 -3.15
N PRO A 136 -25.41 -0.67 -2.59
CA PRO A 136 -26.14 0.50 -2.14
C PRO A 136 -26.86 1.20 -3.31
N ASP A 137 -27.91 1.98 -3.01
CA ASP A 137 -28.64 2.75 -4.04
C ASP A 137 -27.74 3.75 -4.78
N LYS A 138 -26.70 4.26 -4.10
CA LYS A 138 -25.70 5.19 -4.66
C LYS A 138 -24.29 4.68 -4.35
N PRO A 139 -23.80 3.63 -5.04
CA PRO A 139 -22.49 3.04 -4.81
C PRO A 139 -21.36 4.07 -4.89
N GLN A 140 -21.44 4.99 -5.85
CA GLN A 140 -20.47 6.06 -6.04
C GLN A 140 -20.41 7.04 -4.84
N ALA A 141 -21.56 7.38 -4.25
CA ALA A 141 -21.63 8.31 -3.12
C ALA A 141 -21.35 7.64 -1.76
N THR A 142 -21.48 6.31 -1.67
CA THR A 142 -21.37 5.57 -0.41
C THR A 142 -20.04 5.79 0.29
N ILE A 143 -18.94 5.89 -0.46
CA ILE A 143 -17.59 6.10 0.08
C ILE A 143 -17.50 7.46 0.79
N VAL A 144 -17.96 8.54 0.14
CA VAL A 144 -17.89 9.89 0.70
C VAL A 144 -18.89 10.09 1.84
N GLN A 145 -20.06 9.45 1.77
CA GLN A 145 -21.03 9.44 2.87
C GLN A 145 -20.46 8.76 4.11
N GLY A 146 -19.82 7.60 3.95
CA GLY A 146 -19.14 6.91 5.05
C GLY A 146 -18.01 7.75 5.65
N ALA A 147 -17.24 8.46 4.83
CA ALA A 147 -16.21 9.39 5.30
C ALA A 147 -16.80 10.58 6.08
N ALA A 148 -17.92 11.16 5.61
CA ALA A 148 -18.61 12.25 6.29
C ALA A 148 -19.17 11.80 7.65
N LEU A 149 -19.85 10.64 7.69
CA LEU A 149 -20.35 10.04 8.93
C LEU A 149 -19.21 9.77 9.92
N ARG A 150 -18.10 9.19 9.45
CA ARG A 150 -16.90 8.99 10.27
C ARG A 150 -16.40 10.31 10.89
N GLY A 151 -16.38 11.39 10.11
CA GLY A 151 -15.95 12.71 10.56
C GLY A 151 -16.89 13.33 11.60
N LEU A 152 -18.20 13.16 11.42
CA LEU A 152 -19.24 13.69 12.32
C LEU A 152 -19.34 12.90 13.63
N GLU A 153 -19.34 11.57 13.54
CA GLU A 153 -19.56 10.67 14.69
C GLU A 153 -18.26 10.31 15.40
N GLY A 154 -17.11 10.71 14.86
CA GLY A 154 -15.80 10.39 15.42
C GLY A 154 -15.48 8.89 15.43
N ILE A 155 -16.23 8.07 14.68
CA ILE A 155 -16.00 6.63 14.59
C ILE A 155 -14.58 6.39 14.08
N ARG A 156 -13.77 5.74 14.90
CA ARG A 156 -12.41 5.34 14.55
C ARG A 156 -12.27 3.86 14.75
N SER A 157 -11.63 3.20 13.76
CA SER A 157 -11.21 1.83 13.96
C SER A 157 -10.22 1.81 15.12
N THR A 158 -10.59 1.14 16.20
CA THR A 158 -9.76 0.98 17.40
C THR A 158 -8.55 0.09 17.14
N THR A 159 -8.62 -0.72 16.09
CA THR A 159 -7.56 -1.64 15.65
C THR A 159 -7.24 -1.40 14.18
N LYS A 160 -5.97 -1.36 13.85
CA LYS A 160 -5.43 -1.23 12.49
C LYS A 160 -4.55 -2.43 12.20
N LYS A 161 -4.36 -2.73 10.91
CA LYS A 161 -3.42 -3.75 10.45
C LYS A 161 -2.23 -3.04 9.80
N CYS A 162 -1.02 -3.39 10.19
CA CYS A 162 0.18 -2.79 9.61
C CYS A 162 0.32 -3.21 8.14
N ARG A 163 0.59 -2.25 7.25
CA ARG A 163 0.64 -2.50 5.81
C ARG A 163 2.00 -3.01 5.33
N ARG A 164 3.05 -2.80 6.14
CA ARG A 164 4.45 -3.03 5.81
C ARG A 164 5.21 -3.46 7.06
N HIS A 165 6.35 -4.09 6.87
CA HIS A 165 7.31 -4.25 7.96
C HIS A 165 7.98 -2.90 8.19
N TYR A 166 8.06 -2.40 9.43
CA TYR A 166 8.80 -1.18 9.75
C TYR A 166 9.88 -1.47 10.78
N GLY A 167 11.11 -1.06 10.50
CA GLY A 167 12.24 -1.44 11.32
C GLY A 167 13.50 -0.65 11.05
N PHE A 168 14.57 -0.99 11.75
CA PHE A 168 15.89 -0.38 11.59
C PHE A 168 16.94 -1.45 11.33
N ARG A 169 18.06 -1.04 10.72
CA ARG A 169 19.24 -1.88 10.61
C ARG A 169 20.00 -1.91 11.93
N TRP A 170 20.39 -3.11 12.35
CA TRP A 170 21.13 -3.40 13.57
C TRP A 170 22.41 -4.18 13.29
N GLY A 171 23.30 -4.12 14.27
CA GLY A 171 24.38 -5.08 14.44
C GLY A 171 23.99 -6.12 15.49
N LEU A 172 24.35 -7.38 15.25
CA LEU A 172 24.23 -8.49 16.20
C LEU A 172 25.58 -9.19 16.36
N PRO A 173 25.81 -9.97 17.44
CA PRO A 173 26.96 -10.87 17.52
C PRO A 173 27.01 -11.77 16.27
N PHE A 174 28.20 -11.92 15.71
CA PHE A 174 28.42 -12.74 14.52
C PHE A 174 28.07 -14.19 14.83
N ARG A 175 27.29 -14.83 13.95
CA ARG A 175 26.86 -16.22 14.12
C ARG A 175 27.67 -17.12 13.20
N ASP A 176 28.58 -17.88 13.79
CA ASP A 176 29.42 -18.81 13.05
C ASP A 176 28.58 -19.82 12.24
N GLY A 177 28.93 -19.99 10.97
CA GLY A 177 28.22 -20.88 10.04
C GLY A 177 26.90 -20.32 9.48
N ILE A 178 26.45 -19.14 9.92
CA ILE A 178 25.24 -18.47 9.40
C ILE A 178 25.61 -17.20 8.65
N ASP A 179 26.44 -16.34 9.25
CA ASP A 179 26.75 -15.03 8.71
C ASP A 179 27.98 -15.08 7.79
N ALA A 180 27.97 -14.28 6.71
CA ALA A 180 29.09 -14.18 5.80
C ALA A 180 30.22 -13.34 6.44
N GLU A 181 31.46 -13.84 6.37
CA GLU A 181 32.65 -13.12 6.87
C GLU A 181 32.81 -11.73 6.25
N SER A 182 32.40 -11.56 4.99
CA SER A 182 32.43 -10.26 4.29
C SER A 182 31.48 -9.21 4.88
N GLU A 183 30.51 -9.61 5.71
CA GLU A 183 29.57 -8.72 6.39
C GLU A 183 29.90 -8.55 7.88
N ALA A 184 30.96 -9.20 8.36
CA ALA A 184 31.42 -9.14 9.73
C ALA A 184 32.25 -7.88 10.00
N PHE A 185 32.21 -7.41 11.24
CA PHE A 185 33.08 -6.34 11.74
C PHE A 185 33.40 -6.58 13.22
N ILE A 186 34.49 -6.00 13.72
CA ILE A 186 34.79 -6.02 15.17
C ILE A 186 34.20 -4.75 15.78
N ASP A 187 33.31 -4.87 16.78
CA ASP A 187 32.87 -3.69 17.52
C ASP A 187 34.04 -3.16 18.35
N VAL A 188 34.41 -1.91 18.10
CA VAL A 188 35.62 -1.36 18.71
C VAL A 188 35.49 -1.22 20.23
N TYR A 189 34.28 -1.02 20.76
CA TYR A 189 34.10 -0.89 22.20
C TYR A 189 34.11 -2.24 22.91
N THR A 190 33.38 -3.25 22.43
CA THR A 190 33.32 -4.57 23.09
C THR A 190 34.46 -5.49 22.69
N GLY A 191 35.04 -5.30 21.51
CA GLY A 191 36.02 -6.22 20.90
C GLY A 191 35.37 -7.47 20.30
N GLU A 192 34.04 -7.56 20.30
CA GLU A 192 33.32 -8.72 19.81
C GLU A 192 33.19 -8.69 18.28
N LYS A 193 33.20 -9.86 17.66
CA LYS A 193 32.87 -10.02 16.25
C LYS A 193 31.35 -9.90 16.08
N MET A 194 30.94 -8.96 15.25
CA MET A 194 29.55 -8.59 14.98
C MET A 194 29.25 -8.73 13.49
N VAL A 195 27.97 -8.74 13.16
CA VAL A 195 27.47 -8.69 11.79
C VAL A 195 26.51 -7.51 11.62
N GLY A 196 26.67 -6.76 10.54
CA GLY A 196 25.82 -5.60 10.23
C GLY A 196 24.68 -5.94 9.26
N GLY A 197 23.73 -5.00 9.12
CA GLY A 197 22.70 -5.06 8.08
C GLY A 197 21.48 -5.92 8.42
N ILE A 198 21.42 -6.49 9.62
CA ILE A 198 20.26 -7.25 10.11
C ILE A 198 19.11 -6.29 10.42
N MET A 199 17.90 -6.64 10.02
CA MET A 199 16.71 -5.88 10.31
C MET A 199 16.13 -6.25 11.66
N LYS A 200 15.87 -5.25 12.48
CA LYS A 200 15.00 -5.36 13.66
C LYS A 200 13.68 -4.69 13.32
N TRP A 201 12.69 -5.53 13.04
CA TRP A 201 11.33 -5.09 12.79
C TRP A 201 10.67 -4.69 14.11
N MET A 202 10.18 -3.46 14.18
CA MET A 202 9.43 -2.93 15.31
C MET A 202 7.97 -3.33 15.23
N ILE A 203 7.45 -3.50 14.01
CA ILE A 203 6.13 -4.05 13.72
C ILE A 203 6.21 -4.76 12.36
N CYS A 204 5.54 -5.91 12.25
CA CYS A 204 5.52 -6.67 11.01
C CYS A 204 4.28 -6.35 10.17
N LYS A 205 4.39 -6.53 8.85
CA LYS A 205 3.25 -6.49 7.92
C LYS A 205 2.18 -7.47 8.41
N GLY A 206 0.96 -6.99 8.49
CA GLY A 206 -0.18 -7.75 8.93
C GLY A 206 -0.41 -7.81 10.44
N GLU A 207 0.52 -7.33 11.25
CA GLU A 207 0.33 -7.21 12.70
C GLU A 207 -0.77 -6.20 13.01
N LYS A 208 -1.61 -6.53 14.00
CA LYS A 208 -2.68 -5.65 14.46
C LYS A 208 -2.17 -4.72 15.56
N TYR A 209 -2.52 -3.45 15.49
CA TYR A 209 -2.15 -2.46 16.50
C TYR A 209 -3.31 -1.50 16.79
N SER A 210 -3.38 -1.01 18.02
CA SER A 210 -4.34 -0.01 18.46
C SER A 210 -3.77 1.41 18.40
N GLU A 211 -4.59 2.41 18.73
CA GLU A 211 -4.10 3.78 18.89
C GLU A 211 -2.98 3.86 19.93
N ASN A 212 -1.93 4.62 19.62
CA ASN A 212 -0.74 4.80 20.46
C ASN A 212 0.03 3.50 20.79
N TYR A 213 -0.10 2.45 19.96
CA TYR A 213 0.71 1.24 20.09
C TYR A 213 2.20 1.60 20.06
N THR A 214 2.94 1.12 21.05
CA THR A 214 4.31 1.56 21.29
C THR A 214 5.25 0.37 21.30
N CYS A 215 6.30 0.45 20.47
CA CYS A 215 7.39 -0.50 20.46
C CYS A 215 8.66 0.19 20.96
N MET A 216 9.37 -0.44 21.89
CA MET A 216 10.61 0.09 22.46
C MET A 216 11.74 -0.90 22.26
N VAL A 217 12.93 -0.36 22.01
CA VAL A 217 14.14 -1.17 21.83
C VAL A 217 15.35 -0.43 22.39
N PRO A 218 16.16 -1.09 23.23
CA PRO A 218 17.41 -0.52 23.70
C PRO A 218 18.43 -0.51 22.56
N VAL A 219 19.19 0.57 22.50
CA VAL A 219 20.29 0.76 21.54
C VAL A 219 21.55 1.06 22.33
N ALA A 220 22.62 0.33 22.01
CA ALA A 220 23.97 0.63 22.45
C ALA A 220 24.79 0.99 21.21
N ARG A 221 25.63 2.03 21.31
CA ARG A 221 26.44 2.49 20.18
C ARG A 221 27.78 3.03 20.65
N THR A 222 28.83 2.58 19.98
CA THR A 222 30.19 3.06 20.14
C THR A 222 30.34 4.51 19.64
N HIS A 223 30.96 5.36 20.46
CA HIS A 223 31.14 6.79 20.19
C HIS A 223 32.52 7.28 20.60
N TYR A 224 33.32 7.71 19.64
CA TYR A 224 34.59 8.40 19.89
C TYR A 224 34.36 9.85 20.30
N GLN A 225 35.17 10.35 21.22
CA GLN A 225 35.11 11.73 21.74
C GLN A 225 35.14 12.84 20.67
N PHE A 226 35.72 12.59 19.50
CA PHE A 226 35.83 13.57 18.42
C PHE A 226 34.67 13.52 17.42
N ASN A 227 33.78 12.53 17.52
CA ASN A 227 32.63 12.44 16.64
C ASN A 227 31.50 13.38 17.11
N SER A 228 30.68 13.87 16.17
CA SER A 228 29.49 14.67 16.50
C SER A 228 28.58 13.96 17.53
N LEU A 229 27.89 14.70 18.40
CA LEU A 229 26.90 14.13 19.32
C LEU A 229 25.52 13.93 18.67
N LYS A 230 25.34 14.39 17.42
CA LYS A 230 24.15 14.17 16.61
C LYS A 230 24.31 12.94 15.72
N ARG A 231 23.28 12.10 15.66
CA ARG A 231 23.25 10.88 14.85
C ARG A 231 21.90 10.73 14.17
N GLN A 232 21.92 10.21 12.95
CA GLN A 232 20.71 9.79 12.26
C GLN A 232 20.47 8.30 12.47
N VAL A 233 19.22 7.95 12.70
CA VAL A 233 18.72 6.57 12.73
C VAL A 233 17.69 6.43 11.60
N THR A 234 18.01 5.61 10.61
CA THR A 234 17.19 5.45 9.40
C THR A 234 16.12 4.38 9.59
N LEU A 235 14.86 4.78 9.45
CA LEU A 235 13.72 3.87 9.43
C LEU A 235 13.54 3.29 8.02
N TYR A 236 13.39 1.98 7.95
CA TYR A 236 13.12 1.24 6.73
C TYR A 236 11.70 0.67 6.72
N ALA A 237 11.15 0.51 5.52
CA ALA A 237 9.96 -0.29 5.25
C ALA A 237 10.25 -1.41 4.25
N CYS A 238 9.50 -2.50 4.35
CA CYS A 238 9.50 -3.60 3.38
C CYS A 238 8.07 -4.06 3.08
N ASP A 239 7.78 -4.28 1.80
CA ASP A 239 6.47 -4.69 1.29
C ASP A 239 6.33 -6.21 1.09
N LEU A 240 7.41 -6.99 1.28
CA LEU A 240 7.38 -8.46 1.19
C LEU A 240 6.35 -9.07 2.16
N THR A 241 5.85 -10.25 1.82
CA THR A 241 4.94 -11.00 2.68
C THR A 241 5.62 -11.32 4.01
N ASP A 242 6.79 -11.96 3.94
CA ASP A 242 7.61 -12.29 5.09
C ASP A 242 8.66 -11.21 5.33
N ALA A 243 8.92 -10.92 6.61
CA ALA A 243 9.88 -9.90 6.99
C ALA A 243 11.30 -10.42 6.70
N PRO A 244 12.09 -9.78 5.80
CA PRO A 244 13.42 -10.27 5.52
C PRO A 244 14.33 -10.03 6.73
N GLU A 245 15.27 -10.95 6.96
CA GLU A 245 16.25 -10.79 8.04
C GLU A 245 17.25 -9.67 7.73
N ARG A 246 17.59 -9.43 6.45
CA ARG A 246 18.57 -8.44 6.01
C ARG A 246 17.93 -7.31 5.20
N GLY A 247 18.51 -6.12 5.29
CA GLY A 247 17.91 -4.88 4.80
C GLY A 247 18.05 -4.57 3.29
N ASN A 248 18.30 -5.53 2.39
CA ASN A 248 18.60 -5.28 0.97
C ASN A 248 18.02 -6.38 0.03
N PRO A 249 17.63 -6.09 -1.24
CA PRO A 249 17.25 -4.81 -1.86
C PRO A 249 15.75 -4.45 -1.70
N ASP A 250 14.93 -5.30 -1.09
CA ASP A 250 13.47 -5.09 -0.96
C ASP A 250 13.04 -4.13 0.15
N CYS A 251 14.01 -3.51 0.85
CA CYS A 251 13.76 -2.52 1.90
C CYS A 251 14.09 -1.12 1.39
N TYR A 252 13.22 -0.15 1.67
CA TYR A 252 13.41 1.25 1.31
C TYR A 252 13.33 2.17 2.53
N VAL A 253 13.97 3.34 2.42
CA VAL A 253 14.01 4.34 3.48
C VAL A 253 12.66 5.06 3.55
N VAL A 254 12.11 5.12 4.76
CA VAL A 254 10.87 5.86 5.07
C VAL A 254 11.19 7.23 5.66
N GLY A 255 12.29 7.34 6.40
CA GLY A 255 12.80 8.61 6.91
C GLY A 255 13.92 8.44 7.92
N GLU A 256 14.42 9.57 8.42
CA GLU A 256 15.54 9.63 9.36
C GLU A 256 15.12 10.26 10.68
N ILE A 257 15.71 9.78 11.76
CA ILE A 257 15.47 10.22 13.13
C ILE A 257 16.78 10.76 13.70
N GLU A 258 16.81 12.06 13.99
CA GLU A 258 17.96 12.65 14.68
C GLU A 258 17.91 12.32 16.18
N VAL A 259 19.00 11.74 16.67
CA VAL A 259 19.28 11.52 18.09
C VAL A 259 20.47 12.41 18.46
N ASN A 260 20.27 13.29 19.43
CA ASN A 260 21.23 14.29 19.85
C ASN A 260 21.61 14.15 21.33
N PHE A 261 22.84 13.74 21.57
CA PHE A 261 23.40 13.55 22.91
C PHE A 261 23.98 14.82 23.55
N SER A 262 23.86 16.01 22.91
CA SER A 262 24.41 17.26 23.46
C SER A 262 23.92 17.64 24.86
N ASN A 263 22.74 17.15 25.26
CA ASN A 263 22.15 17.42 26.59
C ASN A 263 22.32 16.24 27.58
N ALA A 264 22.96 15.15 27.16
CA ALA A 264 23.28 13.99 28.01
C ALA A 264 24.62 14.22 28.73
N ASP A 265 24.76 13.67 29.94
CA ASP A 265 26.05 13.67 30.61
C ASP A 265 26.88 12.49 30.09
N LEU A 266 27.94 12.79 29.34
CA LEU A 266 28.78 11.74 28.76
C LEU A 266 29.53 10.91 29.81
N ASN A 267 29.74 11.44 31.02
CA ASN A 267 30.47 10.74 32.07
C ASN A 267 29.66 9.63 32.74
N GLU A 268 28.34 9.67 32.63
CA GLU A 268 27.47 8.58 33.12
C GLU A 268 27.47 7.37 32.17
N PHE A 269 28.01 7.49 30.95
CA PHE A 269 28.17 6.34 30.06
C PHE A 269 29.45 5.57 30.37
N PRO A 270 29.42 4.23 30.27
CA PRO A 270 30.65 3.43 30.24
C PRO A 270 31.61 3.97 29.17
N SER A 271 32.87 4.19 29.55
CA SER A 271 33.91 4.65 28.64
C SER A 271 35.26 4.01 28.96
N LYS A 272 36.12 3.89 27.94
CA LYS A 272 37.50 3.45 28.07
C LYS A 272 38.40 4.11 27.03
N TYR A 273 39.71 4.02 27.22
CA TYR A 273 40.67 4.48 26.21
C TYR A 273 40.99 3.35 25.23
N ILE A 274 40.93 3.67 23.94
CA ILE A 274 41.27 2.78 22.83
C ILE A 274 42.11 3.60 21.86
N ASP A 275 43.34 3.15 21.61
CA ASP A 275 44.31 3.83 20.73
C ASP A 275 44.50 5.32 21.08
N GLY A 276 44.55 5.64 22.37
CA GLY A 276 44.73 7.01 22.88
C GLY A 276 43.46 7.88 22.90
N TRP A 277 42.33 7.37 22.40
CA TRP A 277 41.06 8.10 22.35
C TRP A 277 40.08 7.59 23.41
N ARG A 278 39.35 8.49 24.08
CA ARG A 278 38.23 8.09 24.93
C ARG A 278 37.05 7.68 24.05
N VAL A 279 36.60 6.45 24.23
CA VAL A 279 35.47 5.84 23.54
C VAL A 279 34.38 5.55 24.54
N TYR A 280 33.16 6.00 24.25
CA TYR A 280 31.97 5.83 25.07
C TYR A 280 31.05 4.78 24.45
N LEU A 281 30.34 4.05 25.31
CA LEU A 281 29.20 3.23 24.90
C LEU A 281 27.90 3.98 25.22
N LEU A 282 27.42 4.73 24.23
CA LEU A 282 26.17 5.48 24.37
C LEU A 282 24.99 4.51 24.40
N LYS A 283 24.17 4.61 25.44
CA LYS A 283 22.96 3.80 25.62
C LYS A 283 21.73 4.67 25.59
N TYR A 284 20.73 4.28 24.81
CA TYR A 284 19.45 4.98 24.74
C TYR A 284 18.33 3.99 24.39
N THR A 285 17.08 4.38 24.66
CA THR A 285 15.91 3.63 24.24
C THR A 285 15.27 4.36 23.07
N LEU A 286 15.06 3.63 21.97
CA LEU A 286 14.28 4.10 20.83
C LEU A 286 12.84 3.60 20.98
N LYS A 287 11.89 4.53 20.92
CA LYS A 287 10.45 4.29 21.05
C LYS A 287 9.77 4.70 19.75
N VAL A 288 9.06 3.77 19.14
CA VAL A 288 8.23 3.98 17.95
C VAL A 288 6.77 3.88 18.36
N ILE A 289 5.98 4.89 18.03
CA ILE A 289 4.57 4.98 18.37
C ILE A 289 3.74 4.97 17.08
N PHE A 290 2.97 3.92 16.91
CA PHE A 290 2.05 3.70 15.81
C PHE A 290 0.65 4.21 16.16
N GLY A 291 -0.08 4.68 15.16
CA GLY A 291 -1.48 5.07 15.33
C GLY A 291 -1.71 6.32 16.18
N ALA A 292 -0.68 7.15 16.42
CA ALA A 292 -0.83 8.42 17.12
C ALA A 292 -1.67 9.43 16.31
N GLN A 293 -1.54 9.38 14.97
CA GLN A 293 -2.40 10.03 13.98
C GLN A 293 -2.45 9.12 12.73
N ASP A 294 -3.51 9.21 11.92
CA ASP A 294 -3.62 8.44 10.68
C ASP A 294 -2.45 8.78 9.73
N GLY A 295 -1.67 7.78 9.33
CA GLY A 295 -0.54 7.96 8.41
C GLY A 295 0.74 8.55 9.01
N VAL A 296 0.81 8.69 10.34
CA VAL A 296 1.98 9.25 11.02
C VAL A 296 2.61 8.25 11.99
N LEU A 297 3.92 8.06 11.89
CA LEU A 297 4.73 7.38 12.89
C LEU A 297 5.42 8.42 13.77
N LYS A 298 5.25 8.31 15.09
CA LYS A 298 5.99 9.17 16.04
C LYS A 298 7.16 8.40 16.62
N PHE A 299 8.27 9.10 16.77
CA PHE A 299 9.51 8.55 17.30
C PHE A 299 9.96 9.38 18.49
N GLU A 300 10.41 8.70 19.53
CA GLU A 300 11.06 9.30 20.68
C GLU A 300 12.32 8.50 21.01
N ALA A 301 13.43 9.18 21.27
CA ALA A 301 14.65 8.60 21.79
C ALA A 301 14.92 9.19 23.17
N ALA A 302 15.21 8.34 24.14
CA ALA A 302 15.48 8.78 25.51
C ALA A 302 16.75 8.12 26.06
N SER A 303 17.56 8.89 26.79
CA SER A 303 18.74 8.42 27.51
C SER A 303 18.87 9.20 28.81
N GLN A 304 19.29 8.55 29.90
CA GLN A 304 19.45 9.17 31.22
C GLN A 304 18.19 9.95 31.69
N GLY A 305 16.99 9.41 31.40
CA GLY A 305 15.73 10.08 31.72
C GLY A 305 15.40 11.33 30.89
N LYS A 306 16.27 11.72 29.94
CA LYS A 306 16.10 12.88 29.05
C LYS A 306 15.68 12.43 27.65
N THR A 307 14.80 13.19 27.02
CA THR A 307 14.51 13.04 25.59
C THR A 307 15.67 13.61 24.78
N ILE A 308 16.29 12.77 23.96
CA ILE A 308 17.43 13.11 23.09
C ILE A 308 17.05 13.16 21.61
N GLY A 309 15.83 12.75 21.26
CA GLY A 309 15.32 12.86 19.89
C GLY A 309 13.80 12.73 19.86
N ARG A 310 13.14 13.52 19.01
CA ARG A 310 11.71 13.39 18.72
C ARG A 310 11.47 13.77 17.26
N THR A 311 10.76 12.92 16.53
CA THR A 311 10.32 13.25 15.17
C THR A 311 8.98 12.60 14.86
N SER A 312 8.33 13.04 13.79
CA SER A 312 7.12 12.46 13.25
C SER A 312 7.28 12.30 11.74
N ILE A 313 7.07 11.08 11.24
CA ILE A 313 7.21 10.77 9.83
C ILE A 313 5.82 10.49 9.26
N ASN A 314 5.40 11.31 8.29
CA ASN A 314 4.19 11.05 7.51
C ASN A 314 4.54 10.11 6.36
N PHE A 315 4.01 8.89 6.41
CA PHE A 315 4.28 7.85 5.40
C PHE A 315 3.15 7.74 4.36
N ASN A 316 2.13 8.60 4.42
CA ASN A 316 1.15 8.77 3.35
C ASN A 316 1.64 9.71 2.24
N THR A 317 2.64 10.56 2.52
CA THR A 317 3.20 11.53 1.56
C THR A 317 4.35 10.99 0.71
N ILE A 318 4.76 9.74 0.91
CA ILE A 318 5.74 9.08 0.05
C ILE A 318 5.03 8.82 -1.29
N LYS A 319 5.22 9.75 -2.23
CA LYS A 319 4.68 9.65 -3.58
C LYS A 319 5.30 8.43 -4.26
N TYR A 320 4.46 7.46 -4.57
CA TYR A 320 4.79 6.41 -5.53
C TYR A 320 4.60 7.03 -6.92
N TYR A 321 5.72 7.25 -7.62
CA TYR A 321 5.74 7.42 -9.06
C TYR A 321 6.00 6.05 -9.69
#